data_AF-A0A535JQT4-F1
#
_entry.id   AF-A0A535JQT4-F1
#
_cell.length_a   1.000
_cell.length_b   1.000
_cell.length_c   1.000
_cell.angle_alpha   90.00
_cell.angle_beta   90.00
_cell.angle_gamma   90.00
#
_symmetry.space_group_name_H-M   'P 1'
#
loop_
_entity.id
_entity.type
_entity.pdbx_description
1 polymer ?
#
loop_
_entity_poly.entity_id
_entity_poly.type
_entity_poly.pdbx_seq_one_letter_code
_entity_poly.pdbx_strand_id
1 'polypeptide(L)'
;MIRQADPYRDTDVIDSRAPRTNQAIVGSLSLLAAITGWWPILGILAGQLAIGLLFGRRYCLPCLLYFEVIQPRIGEGPIEDSRPPRFANVVGAIFLGSATLAYLVGLSAVGLALALFVAALALLAAITGLCVGCEIYRVAARMRGVRARRIDSVDLAELGASGTGGEIVVEFTHPLCTDCRSLEAELRAAGRTVVTVDVSRRPELARKYGVVLVPTAVAVTASGAVVERLA
;
A
#
# COMPACT_ATOMS: atom_id res chain seq x y z
N MET A 1 -5.73 -2.08 22.44
CA MET A 1 -6.13 -1.56 21.11
C MET A 1 -6.36 -2.75 20.20
N ILE A 2 -7.48 -2.80 19.48
CA ILE A 2 -7.74 -3.87 18.52
C ILE A 2 -7.16 -3.41 17.18
N ARG A 3 -6.05 -4.01 16.75
CA ARG A 3 -5.52 -3.83 15.39
C ARG A 3 -6.42 -4.61 14.42
N GLN A 4 -6.71 -4.04 13.26
CA GLN A 4 -7.47 -4.73 12.22
C GLN A 4 -6.59 -5.68 11.42
N ALA A 5 -5.36 -5.26 11.11
CA ALA A 5 -4.35 -6.10 10.48
C ALA A 5 -3.24 -6.45 11.48
N ASP A 6 -2.92 -7.74 11.59
CA ASP A 6 -1.77 -8.18 12.36
C ASP A 6 -0.47 -7.84 11.59
N PRO A 7 0.44 -7.04 12.18
CA PRO A 7 1.64 -6.56 11.50
C PRO A 7 2.67 -7.66 11.20
N TYR A 8 2.44 -8.90 11.58
CA TYR A 8 3.34 -10.02 11.34
C TYR A 8 2.67 -11.21 10.66
N ARG A 9 1.34 -11.31 10.69
CA ARG A 9 0.57 -12.35 9.98
C ARG A 9 -0.02 -11.84 8.68
N ASP A 10 -0.56 -10.63 8.67
CA ASP A 10 -1.18 -10.04 7.47
C ASP A 10 -0.12 -9.27 6.68
N THR A 11 0.76 -10.00 5.99
CA THR A 11 1.94 -9.42 5.31
C THR A 11 1.65 -8.75 3.98
N ASP A 12 0.51 -9.06 3.36
CA ASP A 12 0.12 -8.44 2.10
C ASP A 12 -0.38 -7.01 2.26
N VAL A 13 -0.80 -6.62 3.47
CA VAL A 13 -1.26 -5.27 3.79
C VAL A 13 -0.38 -4.62 4.84
N ILE A 14 -0.44 -3.30 4.92
CA ILE A 14 0.32 -2.52 5.89
C ILE A 14 -0.40 -1.22 6.24
N ASP A 15 -0.25 -0.77 7.48
CA ASP A 15 -0.65 0.59 7.87
C ASP A 15 0.22 1.61 7.11
N SER A 16 -0.43 2.50 6.35
CA SER A 16 0.20 3.52 5.50
C SER A 16 1.15 4.47 6.24
N ARG A 17 1.03 4.59 7.56
CA ARG A 17 1.97 5.38 8.38
C ARG A 17 3.29 4.65 8.62
N ALA A 18 3.32 3.31 8.57
CA ALA A 18 4.55 2.54 8.79
C ALA A 18 5.61 2.77 7.69
N PRO A 19 5.28 2.70 6.38
CA PRO A 19 6.19 3.12 5.33
C PRO A 19 6.65 4.58 5.49
N ARG A 20 5.77 5.49 5.89
CA ARG A 20 6.14 6.90 6.10
C ARG A 20 7.15 7.08 7.23
N THR A 21 6.98 6.36 8.34
CA THR A 21 7.98 6.33 9.42
C THR A 21 9.32 5.78 8.93
N ASN A 22 9.31 4.70 8.15
CA ASN A 22 10.53 4.17 7.55
C ASN A 22 11.22 5.21 6.65
N GLN A 23 10.45 5.90 5.80
CA GLN A 23 10.99 6.95 4.91
C GLN A 23 11.52 8.17 5.69
N ALA A 24 10.87 8.55 6.80
CA ALA A 24 11.36 9.62 7.66
C ALA A 24 12.74 9.27 8.23
N ILE A 25 12.92 8.03 8.69
CA ILE A 25 14.19 7.55 9.26
C ILE A 25 15.26 7.45 8.17
N VAL A 26 14.98 6.76 7.06
CA VAL A 26 15.91 6.60 5.95
C VAL A 26 16.32 7.96 5.38
N GLY A 27 15.36 8.86 5.16
CA GLY A 27 15.61 10.20 4.62
C GLY A 27 16.43 11.07 5.57
N SER A 28 16.08 11.10 6.85
CA SER A 28 16.80 11.89 7.85
C SER A 28 18.23 11.40 8.06
N LEU A 29 18.44 10.08 8.14
CA LEU A 29 19.77 9.49 8.33
C LEU A 29 20.62 9.61 7.06
N SER A 30 20.03 9.52 5.87
CA SER A 30 20.75 9.78 4.61
C SER A 30 21.19 11.24 4.51
N LEU A 31 20.33 12.18 4.91
CA LEU A 31 20.66 13.60 4.97
C LEU A 31 21.76 13.88 6.00
N LEU A 32 21.67 13.25 7.18
CA LEU A 32 22.70 13.35 8.21
C LEU A 32 24.06 12.85 7.68
N ALA A 33 24.09 11.72 6.98
CA ALA A 33 25.30 11.19 6.36
C ALA A 33 25.89 12.17 5.33
N ALA A 34 25.04 12.79 4.51
CA ALA A 34 25.46 13.78 3.52
C ALA A 34 26.03 15.06 4.16
N ILE A 35 25.43 15.56 5.24
CA ILE A 35 25.88 16.78 5.93
C ILE A 35 27.16 16.54 6.73
N THR A 36 27.24 15.42 7.43
CA THR A 36 28.39 15.10 8.32
C THR A 36 29.57 14.46 7.58
N GLY A 37 29.34 13.93 6.37
CA GLY A 37 30.30 13.13 5.63
C GLY A 37 30.47 11.69 6.15
N TRP A 38 29.73 11.30 7.20
CA TRP A 38 29.82 9.95 7.77
C TRP A 38 29.01 8.93 6.95
N TRP A 39 29.53 8.63 5.76
CA TRP A 39 28.92 7.74 4.77
C TRP A 39 28.64 6.29 5.24
N PRO A 40 29.30 5.69 6.25
CA PRO A 40 28.93 4.35 6.72
C PRO A 40 27.46 4.22 7.15
N ILE A 41 26.80 5.31 7.54
CA ILE A 41 25.35 5.34 7.78
C ILE A 41 24.57 4.80 6.57
N LEU A 42 24.96 5.16 5.36
CA LEU A 42 24.28 4.73 4.13
C LEU A 42 24.31 3.21 3.97
N GLY A 43 25.45 2.59 4.30
CA GLY A 43 25.62 1.14 4.26
C GLY A 43 24.78 0.43 5.32
N ILE A 44 24.70 1.01 6.53
CA ILE A 44 23.82 0.50 7.60
C ILE A 44 22.35 0.57 7.17
N LEU A 45 21.90 1.68 6.57
CA LEU A 45 20.54 1.82 6.06
C LEU A 45 20.25 0.82 4.94
N ALA A 46 21.17 0.66 3.98
CA ALA A 46 21.05 -0.33 2.92
C ALA A 46 20.91 -1.75 3.47
N GLY A 47 21.76 -2.11 4.44
CA GLY A 47 21.70 -3.39 5.15
C GLY A 47 20.39 -3.58 5.90
N GLN A 48 19.92 -2.56 6.62
CA GLN A 48 18.68 -2.61 7.37
C GLN A 48 17.44 -2.79 6.47
N LEU A 49 17.42 -2.13 5.30
CA LEU A 49 16.38 -2.34 4.30
C LEU A 49 16.46 -3.76 3.71
N ALA A 50 17.65 -4.23 3.35
CA ALA A 50 17.85 -5.58 2.82
C ALA A 50 17.40 -6.67 3.81
N ILE A 51 17.77 -6.53 5.09
CA ILE A 51 17.36 -7.45 6.17
C ILE A 51 15.83 -7.48 6.30
N GLY A 52 15.18 -6.31 6.33
CA GLY A 52 13.71 -6.23 6.40
C GLY A 52 13.01 -6.82 5.17
N LEU A 53 13.61 -6.70 3.99
CA LEU A 53 13.08 -7.26 2.74
C LEU A 53 13.22 -8.78 2.67
N LEU A 54 14.32 -9.33 3.17
CA LEU A 54 14.65 -10.76 3.12
C LEU A 54 14.00 -11.56 4.24
N PHE A 55 14.07 -11.04 5.48
CA PHE A 55 13.62 -11.76 6.69
C PHE A 55 12.26 -11.26 7.21
N GLY A 56 11.72 -10.20 6.59
CA GLY A 56 10.40 -9.66 6.89
C GLY A 56 10.38 -8.56 7.96
N ARG A 57 9.17 -8.04 8.22
CA ARG A 57 8.92 -6.84 9.04
C ARG A 57 9.44 -6.95 10.49
N ARG A 58 9.56 -8.15 11.04
CA ARG A 58 10.09 -8.40 12.39
C ARG A 58 11.56 -8.00 12.55
N TYR A 59 12.32 -7.96 11.45
CA TYR A 59 13.73 -7.56 11.46
C TYR A 59 13.94 -6.15 10.91
N CYS A 60 12.86 -5.43 10.61
CA CYS A 60 12.88 -4.04 10.20
C CYS A 60 12.76 -3.13 11.44
N LEU A 61 13.87 -2.56 11.92
CA LEU A 61 13.88 -1.70 13.11
C LEU A 61 12.92 -0.50 12.99
N PRO A 62 12.85 0.24 11.86
CA PRO A 62 11.83 1.28 11.68
C PRO A 62 10.39 0.74 11.75
N CYS A 63 10.17 -0.48 11.27
CA CYS A 63 8.86 -1.13 11.32
C CYS A 63 8.50 -1.51 12.77
N LEU A 64 9.44 -2.07 13.53
CA LEU A 64 9.25 -2.35 14.96
C LEU A 64 8.96 -1.07 15.75
N LEU A 65 9.71 0.00 15.50
CA LEU A 65 9.44 1.30 16.09
C LEU A 65 8.01 1.74 15.79
N TYR A 66 7.56 1.63 14.54
CA TYR A 66 6.19 1.97 14.22
C TYR A 66 5.18 1.06 14.93
N PHE A 67 5.24 -0.25 14.72
CA PHE A 67 4.19 -1.17 15.18
C PHE A 67 4.17 -1.37 16.69
N GLU A 68 5.33 -1.40 17.36
CA GLU A 68 5.40 -1.70 18.80
C GLU A 68 5.45 -0.45 19.68
N VAL A 69 5.80 0.72 19.13
CA VAL A 69 6.02 1.93 19.93
C VAL A 69 5.11 3.07 19.51
N ILE A 70 4.96 3.34 18.21
CA ILE A 70 4.18 4.48 17.72
C ILE A 70 2.69 4.12 17.59
N GLN A 71 2.37 3.11 16.78
CA GLN A 71 1.00 2.69 16.49
C GLN A 71 0.18 2.44 17.77
N PRO A 72 0.70 1.76 18.83
CA PRO A 72 -0.03 1.53 20.09
C PRO A 72 -0.54 2.81 20.76
N ARG A 73 0.10 3.96 20.51
CA ARG A 73 -0.23 5.26 21.11
C ARG A 73 -1.15 6.11 20.26
N ILE A 74 -1.06 6.02 18.93
CA ILE A 74 -1.78 6.90 18.00
C ILE A 74 -2.91 6.21 17.23
N GLY A 75 -3.07 4.89 17.41
CA GLY A 75 -4.04 4.08 16.67
C GLY A 75 -3.55 3.66 15.28
N GLU A 76 -4.24 2.67 14.73
CA GLU A 76 -4.03 2.16 13.37
C GLU A 76 -4.50 3.21 12.34
N GLY A 77 -3.65 3.48 11.35
CA GLY A 77 -3.98 4.32 10.21
C GLY A 77 -4.68 3.55 9.08
N PRO A 78 -4.91 4.20 7.93
CA PRO A 78 -5.43 3.52 6.74
C PRO A 78 -4.51 2.37 6.32
N ILE A 79 -5.13 1.22 6.02
CA ILE A 79 -4.46 0.01 5.57
C ILE A 79 -4.35 0.03 4.05
N GLU A 80 -3.16 -0.20 3.54
CA GLU A 80 -2.83 -0.24 2.11
C GLU A 80 -2.08 -1.53 1.73
N ASP A 81 -1.96 -1.79 0.42
CA ASP A 81 -1.15 -2.88 -0.11
C ASP A 81 0.34 -2.67 0.25
N SER A 82 0.98 -3.71 0.78
CA SER A 82 2.39 -3.69 1.18
C SER A 82 3.38 -3.77 0.01
N ARG A 83 2.97 -4.23 -1.17
CA ARG A 83 3.85 -4.50 -2.32
C ARG A 83 4.49 -3.23 -2.89
N PRO A 84 3.76 -2.11 -3.12
CA PRO A 84 4.39 -0.87 -3.59
C PRO A 84 5.45 -0.32 -2.61
N PRO A 85 5.19 -0.21 -1.28
CA PRO A 85 6.21 0.18 -0.31
C PRO A 85 7.42 -0.78 -0.26
N ARG A 86 7.20 -2.09 -0.40
CA ARG A 86 8.30 -3.07 -0.47
C ARG A 86 9.16 -2.85 -1.72
N PHE A 87 8.55 -2.60 -2.87
CA PHE A 87 9.29 -2.24 -4.08
C PHE A 87 10.12 -0.96 -3.88
N ALA A 88 9.54 0.07 -3.26
CA ALA A 88 10.26 1.30 -2.93
C ALA A 88 11.47 1.04 -2.02
N ASN A 89 11.35 0.15 -1.03
CA ASN A 89 12.47 -0.25 -0.17
C ASN A 89 13.57 -1.01 -0.93
N VAL A 90 13.23 -1.82 -1.93
CA VAL A 90 14.22 -2.49 -2.81
C VAL A 90 15.03 -1.43 -3.57
N VAL A 91 14.34 -0.47 -4.19
CA VAL A 91 15.00 0.63 -4.91
C VAL A 91 15.87 1.45 -3.96
N GLY A 92 15.38 1.76 -2.76
CA GLY A 92 16.15 2.45 -1.72
C GLY A 92 17.42 1.69 -1.32
N ALA A 93 17.33 0.38 -1.10
CA ALA A 93 18.49 -0.46 -0.79
C ALA A 93 19.53 -0.46 -1.91
N ILE A 94 19.10 -0.53 -3.18
CA ILE A 94 19.99 -0.46 -4.35
C ILE A 94 20.73 0.89 -4.39
N PHE A 95 20.01 2.00 -4.22
CA PHE A 95 20.62 3.33 -4.30
C PHE A 95 21.58 3.59 -3.13
N LEU A 96 21.19 3.24 -1.91
CA LEU A 96 22.05 3.39 -0.72
C LEU A 96 23.28 2.46 -0.77
N GLY A 97 23.10 1.22 -1.23
CA GLY A 97 24.20 0.30 -1.47
C GLY A 97 25.16 0.81 -2.55
N SER A 98 24.64 1.35 -3.65
CA SER A 98 25.43 1.97 -4.71
C SER A 98 26.18 3.21 -4.21
N ALA A 99 25.54 4.03 -3.36
CA ALA A 99 26.19 5.18 -2.73
C ALA A 99 27.35 4.75 -1.82
N THR A 100 27.13 3.68 -1.04
CA THR A 100 28.16 3.10 -0.17
C THR A 100 29.33 2.56 -0.97
N LEU A 101 29.07 1.82 -2.05
CA LEU A 101 30.11 1.34 -2.96
C LEU A 101 30.88 2.50 -3.60
N ALA A 102 30.20 3.56 -4.04
CA ALA A 102 30.85 4.74 -4.60
C ALA A 102 31.83 5.38 -3.59
N TYR A 103 31.44 5.52 -2.33
CA TYR A 103 32.35 5.98 -1.27
C TYR A 103 33.54 5.03 -1.05
N LEU A 104 33.31 3.71 -1.06
CA LEU A 104 34.36 2.70 -0.88
C LEU A 104 35.42 2.75 -2.00
N VAL A 105 35.02 3.04 -3.23
CA VAL A 105 35.95 3.14 -4.38
C VAL A 105 36.47 4.57 -4.62
N GLY A 106 36.21 5.51 -3.71
CA GLY A 106 36.71 6.89 -3.79
C GLY A 106 35.89 7.83 -4.68
N LEU A 107 34.75 7.40 -5.21
CA LEU A 107 33.82 8.23 -6.01
C LEU A 107 32.87 9.02 -5.10
N SER A 108 33.44 9.86 -4.22
CA SER A 108 32.70 10.57 -3.17
C SER A 108 31.59 11.49 -3.69
N ALA A 109 31.79 12.16 -4.83
CA ALA A 109 30.76 13.01 -5.45
C ALA A 109 29.52 12.19 -5.88
N VAL A 110 29.74 11.00 -6.43
CA VAL A 110 28.64 10.08 -6.82
C VAL A 110 27.93 9.56 -5.58
N GLY A 111 28.68 9.15 -4.56
CA GLY A 111 28.13 8.72 -3.27
C GLY A 111 27.25 9.81 -2.63
N LEU A 112 27.73 11.05 -2.59
CA LEU A 112 26.99 12.20 -2.06
C LEU A 112 25.72 12.48 -2.87
N ALA A 113 25.80 12.49 -4.20
CA ALA A 113 24.66 12.73 -5.07
C ALA A 113 23.55 11.69 -4.86
N LEU A 114 23.92 10.40 -4.78
CA LEU A 114 22.98 9.32 -4.51
C LEU A 114 22.36 9.43 -3.10
N ALA A 115 23.17 9.77 -2.09
CA ALA A 115 22.69 9.97 -0.72
C ALA A 115 21.65 11.11 -0.64
N LEU A 116 21.94 12.26 -1.26
CA LEU A 116 21.03 13.40 -1.32
C LEU A 116 19.76 13.08 -2.11
N PHE A 117 19.88 12.31 -3.19
CA PHE A 117 18.72 11.88 -3.97
C PHE A 117 17.78 11.00 -3.14
N VAL A 118 18.33 10.00 -2.43
CA VAL A 118 17.54 9.16 -1.52
C VAL A 118 16.94 10.00 -0.40
N ALA A 119 17.71 10.90 0.21
CA ALA A 119 17.24 11.78 1.26
C ALA A 119 16.04 12.63 0.80
N ALA A 120 16.14 13.26 -0.38
CA ALA A 120 15.10 14.09 -0.94
C ALA A 120 13.80 13.30 -1.18
N LEU A 121 13.89 12.14 -1.85
CA LEU A 121 12.71 11.32 -2.15
C LEU A 121 12.06 10.72 -0.90
N ALA A 122 12.87 10.25 0.05
CA ALA A 122 12.38 9.67 1.29
C ALA A 122 11.71 10.73 2.19
N LEU A 123 12.31 11.91 2.32
CA LEU A 123 11.70 13.02 3.08
C LEU A 123 10.45 13.56 2.40
N LEU A 124 10.44 13.66 1.06
CA LEU A 124 9.23 14.00 0.31
C LEU A 124 8.10 13.02 0.62
N ALA A 125 8.37 11.72 0.56
CA ALA A 125 7.39 10.68 0.87
C ALA A 125 6.93 10.73 2.34
N ALA A 126 7.84 11.01 3.28
CA ALA A 126 7.53 11.13 4.70
C ALA A 126 6.57 12.29 5.00
N ILE A 127 6.79 13.45 4.36
CA ILE A 127 6.02 14.67 4.61
C ILE A 127 4.70 14.69 3.85
N THR A 128 4.72 14.29 2.57
CA THR A 128 3.55 14.43 1.67
C THR A 128 2.74 13.14 1.54
N GLY A 129 3.32 11.99 1.87
CA GLY A 129 2.77 10.69 1.52
C GLY A 129 2.99 10.28 0.06
N LEU A 130 3.55 11.14 -0.79
CA LEU A 130 3.86 10.83 -2.18
C LEU A 130 5.17 10.03 -2.27
N CYS A 131 5.06 8.71 -2.38
CA CYS A 131 6.20 7.84 -2.63
C CYS A 131 6.35 7.55 -4.12
N VAL A 132 7.36 8.15 -4.77
CA VAL A 132 7.65 7.97 -6.20
C VAL A 132 7.82 6.49 -6.57
N GLY A 133 8.46 5.69 -5.71
CA GLY A 133 8.59 4.24 -5.92
C GLY A 133 7.25 3.51 -5.96
N CYS A 134 6.30 3.89 -5.09
CA CYS A 134 4.96 3.32 -5.08
C CYS A 134 4.18 3.65 -6.36
N GLU A 135 4.31 4.88 -6.87
CA GLU A 135 3.66 5.28 -8.13
C GLU A 135 4.27 4.57 -9.34
N ILE A 136 5.59 4.42 -9.40
CA ILE A 136 6.27 3.62 -10.43
C ILE A 136 5.74 2.18 -10.41
N TYR A 137 5.61 1.57 -9.23
CA TYR A 137 5.07 0.22 -9.09
C TYR A 137 3.63 0.13 -9.64
N ARG A 138 2.75 1.08 -9.26
CA ARG A 138 1.36 1.12 -9.73
C ARG A 138 1.27 1.28 -11.24
N VAL A 139 2.05 2.18 -11.83
CA VAL A 139 2.12 2.38 -13.29
C VAL A 139 2.62 1.12 -13.98
N ALA A 140 3.70 0.50 -13.48
CA ALA A 140 4.22 -0.75 -14.02
C ALA A 140 3.21 -1.91 -13.93
N ALA A 141 2.45 -2.01 -12.84
CA ALA A 141 1.39 -3.01 -12.68
C ALA A 141 0.27 -2.80 -13.72
N ARG A 142 -0.16 -1.54 -13.94
CA ARG A 142 -1.16 -1.22 -14.98
C ARG A 142 -0.68 -1.59 -16.37
N MET A 143 0.59 -1.33 -16.70
CA MET A 143 1.18 -1.67 -18.00
C MET A 143 1.27 -3.18 -18.24
N ARG A 144 1.40 -4.00 -17.19
CA ARG A 144 1.45 -5.47 -17.28
C ARG A 144 0.08 -6.13 -17.51
N GLY A 145 -0.96 -5.36 -17.83
CA GLY A 145 -2.28 -5.90 -18.17
C GLY A 145 -3.15 -6.24 -16.96
N VAL A 146 -2.81 -5.73 -15.76
CA VAL A 146 -3.70 -5.72 -14.59
C VAL A 146 -4.80 -4.68 -14.85
N ARG A 147 -5.72 -4.98 -15.77
CA ARG A 147 -6.92 -4.18 -16.05
C ARG A 147 -8.11 -4.89 -15.46
N ALA A 148 -8.90 -4.17 -14.65
CA ALA A 148 -10.20 -4.65 -14.22
C ALA A 148 -11.05 -4.92 -15.47
N ARG A 149 -11.67 -6.10 -15.52
CA ARG A 149 -12.65 -6.38 -16.58
C ARG A 149 -13.85 -5.47 -16.37
N ARG A 150 -14.48 -5.00 -17.45
CA ARG A 150 -15.77 -4.32 -17.35
C ARG A 150 -16.79 -5.35 -16.84
N ILE A 151 -17.54 -4.97 -15.81
CA ILE A 151 -18.68 -5.74 -15.31
C ILE A 151 -19.89 -5.13 -16.02
N ASP A 152 -20.53 -5.92 -16.89
CA ASP A 152 -21.70 -5.47 -17.63
C ASP A 152 -23.00 -5.86 -16.91
N SER A 153 -22.98 -6.97 -16.17
CA SER A 153 -24.08 -7.43 -15.33
C SER A 153 -23.60 -8.24 -14.13
N VAL A 154 -24.46 -8.35 -13.12
CA VAL A 154 -24.25 -9.08 -11.88
C VAL A 154 -25.46 -9.97 -11.59
N ASP A 155 -25.24 -11.22 -11.25
CA ASP A 155 -26.30 -12.15 -10.84
C ASP A 155 -26.69 -11.89 -9.37
N LEU A 156 -27.76 -11.12 -9.17
CA LEU A 156 -28.25 -10.77 -7.82
C LEU A 156 -28.74 -11.98 -7.02
N ALA A 157 -29.20 -13.05 -7.67
CA ALA A 157 -29.65 -14.24 -6.97
C ALA A 157 -28.48 -15.02 -6.37
N GLU A 158 -27.38 -15.15 -7.12
CA GLU A 158 -26.13 -15.74 -6.63
C GLU A 158 -25.51 -14.96 -5.46
N LEU A 159 -25.73 -13.63 -5.45
CA LEU A 159 -25.33 -12.75 -4.36
C LEU A 159 -26.30 -12.74 -3.17
N GLY A 160 -27.47 -13.38 -3.28
CA GLY A 160 -28.49 -13.37 -2.23
C GLY A 160 -29.21 -12.02 -2.06
N ALA A 161 -29.22 -11.20 -3.11
CA ALA A 161 -29.78 -9.84 -3.13
C ALA A 161 -31.11 -9.73 -3.89
N SER A 162 -31.76 -10.86 -4.20
CA SER A 162 -33.07 -10.88 -4.88
C SER A 162 -34.16 -10.24 -4.01
N GLY A 163 -34.79 -9.17 -4.50
CA GLY A 163 -35.99 -8.58 -3.88
C GLY A 163 -35.76 -7.30 -3.06
N THR A 164 -34.57 -6.70 -3.09
CA THR A 164 -34.32 -5.38 -2.50
C THR A 164 -34.91 -4.26 -3.38
N GLY A 165 -35.69 -3.36 -2.77
CA GLY A 165 -36.20 -2.16 -3.44
C GLY A 165 -35.18 -1.02 -3.44
N GLY A 166 -35.12 -0.24 -4.53
CA GLY A 166 -34.20 0.90 -4.68
C GLY A 166 -32.99 0.62 -5.57
N GLU A 167 -32.09 1.58 -5.68
CA GLU A 167 -30.83 1.45 -6.41
C GLU A 167 -29.88 0.53 -5.62
N ILE A 168 -29.59 -0.65 -6.17
CA ILE A 168 -28.71 -1.65 -5.54
C ILE A 168 -27.28 -1.37 -5.97
N VAL A 169 -26.36 -1.30 -5.01
CA VAL A 169 -24.93 -1.23 -5.29
C VAL A 169 -24.29 -2.54 -4.86
N VAL A 170 -23.59 -3.19 -5.78
CA VAL A 170 -22.76 -4.36 -5.48
C VAL A 170 -21.33 -3.88 -5.29
N GLU A 171 -20.81 -4.04 -4.09
CA GLU A 171 -19.44 -3.67 -3.73
C GLU A 171 -18.61 -4.94 -3.49
N PHE A 172 -17.57 -5.15 -4.30
CA PHE A 172 -16.53 -6.12 -4.01
C PHE A 172 -15.54 -5.51 -3.02
N THR A 173 -15.42 -6.14 -1.85
CA THR A 173 -14.73 -5.61 -0.67
C THR A 173 -13.73 -6.62 -0.10
N HIS A 174 -12.93 -6.19 0.88
CA HIS A 174 -12.03 -7.03 1.65
C HIS A 174 -11.97 -6.55 3.11
N PRO A 175 -11.91 -7.45 4.13
CA PRO A 175 -11.98 -7.06 5.55
C PRO A 175 -10.92 -6.05 6.01
N LEU A 176 -9.73 -6.13 5.41
CA LEU A 176 -8.58 -5.27 5.72
C LEU A 176 -8.51 -4.00 4.84
N CYS A 177 -9.47 -3.79 3.94
CA CYS A 177 -9.47 -2.66 3.02
C CYS A 177 -10.14 -1.44 3.69
N THR A 178 -9.37 -0.43 4.08
CA THR A 178 -9.92 0.80 4.68
C THR A 178 -10.82 1.55 3.70
N ASP A 179 -10.41 1.67 2.43
CA ASP A 179 -11.17 2.40 1.40
C ASP A 179 -12.53 1.74 1.13
N CYS A 180 -12.61 0.42 1.16
CA CYS A 180 -13.84 -0.32 0.97
C CYS A 180 -14.85 0.00 2.07
N ARG A 181 -14.42 0.01 3.34
CA ARG A 181 -15.34 0.38 4.44
C ARG A 181 -15.78 1.84 4.39
N SER A 182 -14.88 2.74 3.97
CA SER A 182 -15.23 4.16 3.78
C SER A 182 -16.27 4.33 2.69
N LEU A 183 -16.08 3.65 1.55
CA LEU A 183 -17.02 3.64 0.43
C LEU A 183 -18.37 3.03 0.85
N GLU A 184 -18.36 1.89 1.53
CA GLU A 184 -19.58 1.25 2.05
C GLU A 184 -20.38 2.23 2.94
N ALA A 185 -19.70 2.91 3.86
CA ALA A 185 -20.31 3.89 4.76
C ALA A 185 -20.90 5.08 3.99
N GLU A 186 -20.17 5.61 3.00
CA GLU A 186 -20.63 6.72 2.15
C GLU A 186 -21.87 6.32 1.33
N LEU A 187 -21.85 5.16 0.68
CA LEU A 187 -22.94 4.64 -0.12
C LEU A 187 -24.20 4.38 0.72
N ARG A 188 -24.04 3.78 1.91
CA ARG A 188 -25.16 3.56 2.85
C ARG A 188 -25.71 4.88 3.37
N ALA A 189 -24.85 5.87 3.67
CA ALA A 189 -25.28 7.20 4.11
C ALA A 189 -26.04 7.96 3.01
N ALA A 190 -25.73 7.71 1.73
CA ALA A 190 -26.48 8.20 0.59
C ALA A 190 -27.83 7.48 0.37
N GLY A 191 -28.22 6.54 1.24
CA GLY A 191 -29.49 5.81 1.17
C GLY A 191 -29.50 4.67 0.15
N ARG A 192 -28.34 4.26 -0.38
CA ARG A 192 -28.24 3.15 -1.35
C ARG A 192 -28.26 1.80 -0.64
N THR A 193 -28.84 0.79 -1.30
CA THR A 193 -28.81 -0.59 -0.80
C THR A 193 -27.52 -1.27 -1.21
N VAL A 194 -26.56 -1.36 -0.28
CA VAL A 194 -25.22 -1.93 -0.56
C VAL A 194 -25.16 -3.42 -0.23
N VAL A 195 -24.86 -4.22 -1.25
CA VAL A 195 -24.59 -5.67 -1.19
C VAL A 195 -23.09 -5.88 -1.29
N THR A 196 -22.47 -6.36 -0.21
CA THR A 196 -21.02 -6.56 -0.17
C THR A 196 -20.63 -7.98 -0.55
N VAL A 197 -19.58 -8.10 -1.36
CA VAL A 197 -18.95 -9.37 -1.74
C VAL A 197 -17.54 -9.38 -1.19
N ASP A 198 -17.34 -10.06 -0.06
CA ASP A 198 -16.02 -10.26 0.53
C ASP A 198 -15.20 -11.23 -0.35
N VAL A 199 -14.24 -10.68 -1.09
CA VAL A 199 -13.41 -11.45 -2.03
C VAL A 199 -12.46 -12.43 -1.34
N SER A 200 -12.19 -12.26 -0.04
CA SER A 200 -11.41 -13.22 0.75
C SER A 200 -12.20 -14.51 1.04
N ARG A 201 -13.53 -14.39 1.19
CA ARG A 201 -14.44 -15.51 1.44
C ARG A 201 -14.99 -16.13 0.16
N ARG A 202 -15.18 -15.31 -0.89
CA ARG A 202 -15.77 -15.71 -2.18
C ARG A 202 -14.86 -15.36 -3.38
N PRO A 203 -13.61 -15.86 -3.43
CA PRO A 203 -12.65 -15.51 -4.48
C PRO A 203 -13.09 -15.95 -5.89
N GLU A 204 -13.95 -16.95 -5.98
CA GLU A 204 -14.59 -17.39 -7.22
C GLU A 204 -15.45 -16.31 -7.87
N LEU A 205 -16.17 -15.49 -7.07
CA LEU A 205 -16.96 -14.39 -7.58
C LEU A 205 -16.07 -13.26 -8.10
N ALA A 206 -14.97 -12.95 -7.40
CA ALA A 206 -13.99 -11.98 -7.88
C ALA A 206 -13.41 -12.40 -9.25
N ARG A 207 -13.09 -13.70 -9.43
CA ARG A 207 -12.64 -14.24 -10.73
C ARG A 207 -13.74 -14.18 -11.80
N LYS A 208 -14.97 -14.58 -11.46
CA LYS A 208 -16.12 -14.58 -12.39
C LYS A 208 -16.38 -13.19 -12.96
N TYR A 209 -16.39 -12.18 -12.10
CA TYR A 209 -16.64 -10.78 -12.49
C TYR A 209 -15.36 -10.03 -12.90
N GLY A 210 -14.19 -10.68 -12.90
CA GLY A 210 -12.92 -10.06 -13.31
C GLY A 210 -12.48 -8.91 -12.42
N VAL A 211 -12.80 -8.98 -11.12
CA VAL A 211 -12.40 -8.03 -10.09
C VAL A 211 -10.98 -8.35 -9.66
N VAL A 212 -10.07 -7.42 -9.93
CA VAL A 212 -8.63 -7.57 -9.66
C VAL A 212 -8.18 -6.71 -8.47
N LEU A 213 -8.91 -5.62 -8.20
CA LEU A 213 -8.64 -4.67 -7.12
C LEU A 213 -9.94 -4.33 -6.42
N VAL A 214 -9.88 -4.14 -5.12
CA VAL A 214 -10.98 -3.65 -4.28
C VAL A 214 -10.62 -2.26 -3.71
N PRO A 215 -11.59 -1.38 -3.45
CA PRO A 215 -13.02 -1.58 -3.74
C PRO A 215 -13.32 -1.55 -5.24
N THR A 216 -14.30 -2.36 -5.66
CA THR A 216 -14.96 -2.21 -6.97
C THR A 216 -16.46 -2.15 -6.68
N ALA A 217 -17.13 -1.07 -7.10
CA ALA A 217 -18.54 -0.85 -6.80
C ALA A 217 -19.32 -0.51 -8.07
N VAL A 218 -20.43 -1.22 -8.29
CA VAL A 218 -21.32 -1.02 -9.43
C VAL A 218 -22.75 -0.85 -8.97
N ALA A 219 -23.42 0.19 -9.45
CA ALA A 219 -24.86 0.33 -9.33
C ALA A 219 -25.55 -0.56 -10.36
N VAL A 220 -26.54 -1.34 -9.93
CA VAL A 220 -27.24 -2.30 -10.78
C VAL A 220 -28.76 -2.13 -10.68
N THR A 221 -29.44 -2.44 -11.79
CA THR A 221 -30.89 -2.53 -11.83
C THR A 221 -31.39 -3.76 -11.06
N ALA A 222 -32.71 -3.87 -10.85
CA ALA A 222 -33.33 -5.07 -10.31
C ALA A 222 -33.08 -6.35 -11.16
N SER A 223 -32.75 -6.20 -12.45
CA SER A 223 -32.36 -7.32 -13.33
C SER A 223 -30.87 -7.65 -13.25
N GLY A 224 -30.09 -6.91 -12.46
CA GLY A 224 -28.64 -7.07 -12.33
C GLY A 224 -27.82 -6.40 -13.43
N ALA A 225 -28.43 -5.59 -14.31
CA ALA A 225 -27.68 -4.85 -15.33
C ALA A 225 -26.93 -3.66 -14.70
N VAL A 226 -25.66 -3.47 -15.05
CA VAL A 226 -24.86 -2.35 -14.51
C VAL A 226 -25.31 -1.03 -15.14
N VAL A 227 -25.70 -0.08 -14.29
CA VAL A 227 -26.14 1.27 -14.68
C VAL A 227 -24.97 2.26 -14.57
N GLU A 228 -24.20 2.15 -13.50
CA GLU A 228 -23.11 3.07 -13.19
C GLU A 228 -21.97 2.33 -12.48
N ARG A 229 -20.72 2.74 -12.72
CA ARG A 229 -19.56 2.32 -11.93
C ARG A 229 -19.19 3.42 -10.96
N LEU A 230 -19.19 3.08 -9.68
CA LEU A 230 -18.93 3.99 -8.57
C LEU A 230 -17.48 3.90 -8.07
N ALA A 231 -16.86 2.72 -8.23
CA ALA A 231 -15.43 2.47 -7.98
C ALA A 231 -14.90 1.35 -8.91
#